data_AF-A0A4R4WGE4-F1
#
_entry.id   AF-A0A4R4WGE4-F1
#
_cell.length_a   1.000
_cell.length_b   1.000
_cell.length_c   1.000
_cell.angle_alpha   90.00
_cell.angle_beta   90.00
_cell.angle_gamma   90.00
#
_symmetry.space_group_name_H-M   'P 1'
#
loop_
_entity.id
_entity.type
_entity.pdbx_description
1 polymer ?
#
loop_
_entity_poly.entity_id
_entity_poly.type
_entity_poly.pdbx_seq_one_letter_code
_entity_poly.pdbx_strand_id
1 'polypeptide(L)'
;MDVDRQTLETARRSLHGVAELVLAGPQYRQSGTIRLRIARGGFGTVQDPDLRVNGTELVAGDREIPLNGTTCRELAAAVGIDAGGAEDLYKNGSGVGLDEVLGVDAQAVHYIAECFVRGHEALTRLAPDSTPVLWPEHFDVGVTLDEVNYGVSLGDDYLDEPYAYAGPWNTRQGSFWNAPFGAARPMQQLPDVADLHDFFVQARDRAAADDPRHP
;
A
#
# COMPACT_ATOMS: atom_id res chain seq x y z
N MET A 1 6.77 11.44 -14.99
CA MET A 1 5.81 12.47 -14.57
C MET A 1 6.40 13.17 -13.38
N ASP A 2 6.35 14.50 -13.33
CA ASP A 2 6.87 15.29 -12.21
C ASP A 2 5.67 15.76 -11.39
N VAL A 3 5.12 14.86 -10.57
CA VAL A 3 4.10 15.23 -9.57
C VAL A 3 4.86 15.88 -8.43
N ASP A 4 4.48 17.09 -8.05
CA ASP A 4 5.18 17.76 -6.96
C ASP A 4 5.03 16.98 -5.65
N ARG A 5 6.07 17.03 -4.82
CA ARG A 5 6.18 16.23 -3.59
C ARG A 5 5.03 16.47 -2.63
N GLN A 6 4.56 17.71 -2.49
CA GLN A 6 3.50 18.06 -1.55
C GLN A 6 2.15 17.50 -2.01
N THR A 7 1.85 17.60 -3.31
CA THR A 7 0.66 17.00 -3.92
C THR A 7 0.68 15.47 -3.79
N LEU A 8 1.83 14.84 -4.03
CA LEU A 8 1.98 13.39 -3.83
C LEU A 8 1.77 12.97 -2.37
N GLU A 9 2.38 13.68 -1.42
CA GLU A 9 2.24 13.42 0.00
C GLU A 9 0.78 13.55 0.47
N THR A 10 0.09 14.61 0.04
CA THR A 10 -1.32 14.87 0.36
C THR A 10 -2.24 13.79 -0.20
N ALA A 11 -2.05 13.42 -1.47
CA ALA A 11 -2.82 12.36 -2.11
C ALA A 11 -2.57 10.99 -1.45
N ARG A 12 -1.31 10.65 -1.16
CA ARG A 12 -0.93 9.42 -0.46
C ARG A 12 -1.60 9.33 0.91
N ARG A 13 -1.52 10.39 1.73
CA ARG A 13 -2.15 10.44 3.06
C ARG A 13 -3.67 10.28 2.95
N SER A 14 -4.30 10.97 2.01
CA SER A 14 -5.75 10.89 1.77
C SER A 14 -6.18 9.47 1.35
N LEU A 15 -5.47 8.85 0.40
CA LEU A 15 -5.75 7.49 -0.04
C LEU A 15 -5.50 6.44 1.05
N HIS A 16 -4.46 6.62 1.86
CA HIS A 16 -4.20 5.79 3.04
C HIS A 16 -5.38 5.89 4.02
N GLY A 17 -5.86 7.10 4.31
CA GLY A 17 -7.06 7.31 5.14
C GLY A 17 -8.31 6.62 4.59
N VAL A 18 -8.52 6.66 3.27
CA VAL A 18 -9.63 5.94 2.61
C VAL A 18 -9.46 4.42 2.74
N ALA A 19 -8.25 3.91 2.52
CA ALA A 19 -7.93 2.48 2.66
C ALA A 19 -8.26 1.95 4.06
N GLU A 20 -7.94 2.71 5.10
CA GLU A 20 -8.19 2.31 6.48
C GLU A 20 -9.64 2.54 6.92
N LEU A 21 -10.15 3.75 6.73
CA LEU A 21 -11.37 4.22 7.39
C LEU A 21 -12.63 3.91 6.60
N VAL A 22 -12.52 3.73 5.27
CA VAL A 22 -13.67 3.52 4.38
C VAL A 22 -13.68 2.11 3.79
N LEU A 23 -12.52 1.47 3.64
CA LEU A 23 -12.43 0.11 3.12
C LEU A 23 -12.15 -0.92 4.22
N ALA A 24 -10.94 -0.92 4.77
CA ALA A 24 -10.47 -1.99 5.64
C ALA A 24 -11.22 -2.08 6.97
N GLY A 25 -11.47 -0.96 7.64
CA GLY A 25 -12.21 -0.94 8.89
C GLY A 25 -13.67 -1.43 8.74
N PRO A 26 -14.46 -0.93 7.79
CA PRO A 26 -15.79 -1.48 7.48
C PRO A 26 -15.76 -2.97 7.11
N GLN A 27 -14.82 -3.38 6.25
CA GLN A 27 -14.62 -4.80 5.90
C GLN A 27 -14.24 -5.65 7.11
N TYR A 28 -13.43 -5.13 8.04
CA TYR A 28 -13.05 -5.85 9.24
C TYR A 28 -14.25 -6.07 10.17
N ARG A 29 -15.09 -5.04 10.37
CA ARG A 29 -16.31 -5.17 11.19
C ARG A 29 -17.30 -6.17 10.60
N GLN A 30 -17.40 -6.26 9.28
CA GLN A 30 -18.36 -7.15 8.60
C GLN A 30 -17.82 -8.56 8.35
N SER A 31 -16.55 -8.67 7.99
CA SER A 31 -15.94 -9.87 7.39
C SER A 31 -14.67 -10.35 8.11
N GLY A 32 -14.22 -9.64 9.15
CA GLY A 32 -13.09 -10.05 9.99
C GLY A 32 -11.71 -9.94 9.32
N THR A 33 -11.59 -9.22 8.20
CA THR A 33 -10.30 -9.04 7.51
C THR A 33 -10.07 -7.58 7.12
N ILE A 34 -8.80 -7.16 7.20
CA ILE A 34 -8.33 -5.85 6.73
C ILE A 34 -7.62 -5.94 5.38
N ARG A 35 -7.46 -7.14 4.81
CA ARG A 35 -6.72 -7.34 3.57
C ARG A 35 -7.40 -6.55 2.45
N LEU A 36 -6.62 -5.80 1.69
CA LEU A 36 -7.07 -5.16 0.46
C LEU A 36 -6.35 -5.81 -0.73
N ARG A 37 -6.92 -5.61 -1.92
CA ARG A 37 -6.34 -6.03 -3.19
C ARG A 37 -6.02 -4.83 -4.06
N ILE A 38 -5.01 -4.98 -4.91
CA ILE A 38 -4.80 -4.05 -6.01
C ILE A 38 -5.93 -4.26 -7.04
N ALA A 39 -6.47 -3.16 -7.53
CA ALA A 39 -7.52 -3.13 -8.55
C ALA A 39 -7.10 -2.19 -9.67
N ARG A 40 -7.75 -2.30 -10.84
CA ARG A 40 -7.51 -1.34 -11.92
C ARG A 40 -7.81 0.07 -11.42
N GLY A 41 -6.83 0.96 -11.53
CA GLY A 41 -6.93 2.35 -11.12
C GLY A 41 -6.79 2.60 -9.61
N GLY A 42 -6.57 1.57 -8.79
CA GLY A 42 -6.46 1.75 -7.34
C GLY A 42 -6.44 0.44 -6.56
N PHE A 43 -7.33 0.32 -5.58
CA PHE A 43 -7.38 -0.80 -4.65
C PHE A 43 -8.79 -1.01 -4.12
N GLY A 44 -9.08 -2.18 -3.55
CA GLY A 44 -10.41 -2.49 -3.06
C GLY A 44 -10.43 -3.55 -1.96
N THR A 45 -11.60 -3.74 -1.38
CA THR A 45 -11.86 -4.82 -0.44
C THR A 45 -11.80 -6.19 -1.14
N VAL A 46 -11.58 -7.24 -0.34
CA VAL A 46 -11.57 -8.64 -0.80
C VAL A 46 -12.79 -9.42 -0.33
N GLN A 47 -13.53 -8.86 0.63
CA GLN A 47 -14.79 -9.32 1.19
C GLN A 47 -15.74 -8.13 1.35
N ASP A 48 -16.98 -8.39 1.76
CA ASP A 48 -17.95 -7.33 1.99
C ASP A 48 -17.48 -6.32 3.05
N PRO A 49 -17.81 -5.03 2.86
CA PRO A 49 -18.55 -4.47 1.72
C PRO A 49 -17.69 -4.38 0.44
N ASP A 50 -18.26 -4.70 -0.74
CA ASP A 50 -17.57 -4.56 -2.03
C ASP A 50 -17.39 -3.08 -2.40
N LEU A 51 -16.20 -2.56 -2.08
CA LEU A 51 -15.80 -1.17 -2.26
C LEU A 51 -14.43 -1.14 -2.92
N ARG A 52 -14.23 -0.18 -3.81
CA ARG A 52 -12.91 0.06 -4.42
C ARG A 52 -12.67 1.54 -4.68
N VAL A 53 -11.43 1.96 -4.53
CA VAL A 53 -10.93 3.18 -5.14
C VAL A 53 -10.57 2.89 -6.59
N ASN A 54 -11.02 3.77 -7.48
CA ASN A 54 -10.67 3.77 -8.89
C ASN A 54 -10.36 5.20 -9.28
N GLY A 55 -9.08 5.51 -9.52
CA GLY A 55 -8.68 6.89 -9.75
C GLY A 55 -9.11 7.79 -8.59
N THR A 56 -9.87 8.82 -8.93
CA THR A 56 -10.29 9.86 -7.99
C THR A 56 -11.66 9.56 -7.35
N GLU A 57 -12.18 8.35 -7.52
CA GLU A 57 -13.51 7.94 -7.09
C GLU A 57 -13.49 6.75 -6.12
N LEU A 58 -14.39 6.78 -5.13
CA LEU A 58 -14.88 5.59 -4.43
C LEU A 58 -16.00 4.97 -5.26
N VAL A 59 -15.90 3.68 -5.53
CA VAL A 59 -16.90 2.90 -6.28
C VAL A 59 -17.59 1.90 -5.36
N ALA A 60 -18.92 1.89 -5.39
CA ALA A 60 -19.79 0.97 -4.66
C ALA A 60 -20.98 0.54 -5.52
N GLY A 61 -20.88 -0.62 -6.19
CA GLY A 61 -21.82 -1.03 -7.24
C GLY A 61 -21.80 -0.03 -8.40
N ASP A 62 -22.96 0.52 -8.76
CA ASP A 62 -23.12 1.50 -9.84
C ASP A 62 -22.88 2.95 -9.38
N ARG A 63 -22.46 3.17 -8.12
CA ARG A 63 -22.18 4.51 -7.58
C ARG A 63 -20.69 4.82 -7.67
N GLU A 64 -20.39 6.03 -8.11
CA GLU A 64 -19.05 6.62 -8.08
C GLU A 64 -19.12 7.94 -7.30
N ILE A 65 -18.35 8.04 -6.22
CA ILE A 65 -18.31 9.21 -5.33
C ILE A 65 -16.91 9.84 -5.41
N PRO A 66 -16.79 11.13 -5.78
CA PRO A 66 -15.50 11.81 -5.82
C PRO A 66 -14.83 11.80 -4.44
N LEU A 67 -13.52 11.50 -4.40
CA LEU A 67 -12.73 11.55 -3.18
C LEU A 67 -12.32 12.99 -2.82
N ASN A 68 -11.86 13.75 -3.83
CA ASN A 68 -11.31 15.08 -3.61
C ASN A 68 -12.35 16.05 -3.03
N GLY A 69 -12.01 16.74 -1.94
CA GLY A 69 -12.88 17.70 -1.28
C GLY A 69 -13.98 17.07 -0.40
N THR A 70 -14.00 15.74 -0.26
CA THR A 70 -14.89 15.02 0.66
C THR A 70 -14.15 14.59 1.93
N THR A 71 -14.88 14.07 2.91
CA THR A 71 -14.33 13.44 4.12
C THR A 71 -14.58 11.94 4.13
N CYS A 72 -13.79 11.17 4.90
CA CYS A 72 -14.05 9.73 5.07
C CYS A 72 -15.45 9.44 5.63
N ARG A 73 -15.99 10.31 6.50
CA ARG A 73 -17.37 10.19 7.01
C ARG A 73 -18.41 10.36 5.91
N GLU A 74 -18.25 11.37 5.04
CA GLU A 74 -19.19 11.61 3.93
C GLU A 74 -19.15 10.48 2.91
N LEU A 75 -17.95 9.98 2.58
CA LEU A 75 -17.78 8.82 1.68
C LEU A 75 -18.52 7.59 2.20
N ALA A 76 -18.33 7.25 3.48
CA ALA A 76 -19.01 6.12 4.10
C ALA A 76 -20.53 6.30 4.14
N ALA A 77 -21.00 7.49 4.54
CA ALA A 77 -22.43 7.82 4.56
C ALA A 77 -23.07 7.72 3.16
N ALA A 78 -22.37 8.16 2.11
CA ALA A 78 -22.84 8.09 0.73
C ALA A 78 -23.03 6.65 0.24
N VAL A 79 -22.29 5.69 0.80
CA VAL A 79 -22.41 4.26 0.47
C VAL A 79 -23.24 3.45 1.47
N GLY A 80 -23.63 4.05 2.60
CA GLY A 80 -24.47 3.44 3.63
C GLY A 80 -23.71 2.57 4.62
N ILE A 81 -22.45 2.88 4.90
CA ILE A 81 -21.61 2.21 5.89
C ILE A 81 -21.15 3.22 6.96
N ASP A 82 -20.67 2.72 8.09
CA ASP A 82 -19.96 3.55 9.08
C ASP A 82 -18.49 3.67 8.70
N ALA A 83 -17.92 4.88 8.74
CA ALA A 83 -16.47 5.08 8.62
C ALA A 83 -15.76 4.77 9.95
N GLY A 84 -14.51 4.33 9.87
CA GLY A 84 -13.65 4.10 11.04
C GLY A 84 -12.74 2.90 10.83
N GLY A 85 -11.54 2.95 11.40
CA GLY A 85 -10.51 1.91 11.26
C GLY A 85 -10.88 0.57 11.92
N ALA A 86 -9.97 -0.41 11.78
CA ALA A 86 -10.08 -1.68 12.48
C ALA A 86 -9.64 -1.50 13.95
N GLU A 87 -10.59 -1.19 14.83
CA GLU A 87 -10.35 -0.93 16.24
C GLU A 87 -9.52 -2.06 16.91
N ASP A 88 -8.59 -1.66 17.76
CA ASP A 88 -7.67 -2.51 18.54
C ASP A 88 -6.73 -3.43 17.75
N LEU A 89 -6.74 -3.39 16.41
CA LEU A 89 -5.90 -4.27 15.59
C LEU A 89 -4.47 -3.74 15.41
N TYR A 90 -4.33 -2.43 15.19
CA TYR A 90 -3.04 -1.76 15.01
C TYR A 90 -3.10 -0.31 15.53
N LYS A 91 -1.94 0.28 15.85
CA LYS A 91 -1.84 1.60 16.52
C LYS A 91 -1.43 2.75 15.60
N ASN A 92 -0.74 2.44 14.50
CA ASN A 92 -0.24 3.43 13.54
C ASN A 92 -1.09 3.36 12.27
N GLY A 93 -1.30 4.49 11.61
CA GLY A 93 -2.05 4.55 10.36
C GLY A 93 -1.80 5.89 9.66
N SER A 94 -2.66 6.24 8.72
CA SER A 94 -2.62 7.48 7.93
C SER A 94 -2.62 8.78 8.75
N GLY A 95 -3.16 8.74 9.97
CA GLY A 95 -3.40 9.91 10.80
C GLY A 95 -4.49 10.85 10.27
N VAL A 96 -5.27 10.41 9.27
CA VAL A 96 -6.41 11.17 8.71
C VAL A 96 -7.59 11.11 9.67
N GLY A 97 -8.17 12.27 9.97
CA GLY A 97 -9.41 12.34 10.76
C GLY A 97 -10.65 11.97 9.94
N LEU A 98 -11.71 11.47 10.60
CA LEU A 98 -12.99 11.13 9.94
C LEU A 98 -13.63 12.32 9.20
N ASP A 99 -13.41 13.53 9.71
CA ASP A 99 -13.95 14.80 9.20
C ASP A 99 -12.86 15.66 8.52
N GLU A 100 -11.68 15.11 8.27
CA GLU A 100 -10.61 15.77 7.53
C GLU A 100 -10.93 15.75 6.03
N VAL A 101 -10.79 16.91 5.37
CA VAL A 101 -11.04 17.05 3.93
C VAL A 101 -9.89 16.39 3.16
N LEU A 102 -10.23 15.42 2.32
CA LEU A 102 -9.30 14.68 1.49
C LEU A 102 -8.81 15.54 0.33
N GLY A 103 -7.50 15.59 0.15
CA GLY A 103 -6.84 16.22 -0.99
C GLY A 103 -6.38 15.14 -1.96
N VAL A 104 -7.07 15.00 -3.10
CA VAL A 104 -6.83 13.93 -4.06
C VAL A 104 -6.62 14.53 -5.45
N ASP A 105 -5.37 14.64 -5.86
CA ASP A 105 -4.97 15.06 -7.19
C ASP A 105 -4.91 13.87 -8.17
N ALA A 106 -5.40 14.08 -9.39
CA ALA A 106 -5.51 13.01 -10.38
C ALA A 106 -4.15 12.49 -10.88
N GLN A 107 -3.13 13.36 -11.00
CA GLN A 107 -1.79 12.94 -11.45
C GLN A 107 -1.07 12.16 -10.34
N ALA A 108 -1.18 12.62 -9.09
CA ALA A 108 -0.64 11.91 -7.94
C ALA A 108 -1.27 10.53 -7.76
N VAL A 109 -2.60 10.44 -7.86
CA VAL A 109 -3.34 9.16 -7.81
C VAL A 109 -2.89 8.22 -8.92
N HIS A 110 -2.75 8.73 -10.14
CA HIS A 110 -2.31 7.92 -11.27
C HIS A 110 -0.90 7.35 -11.02
N TYR A 111 0.04 8.17 -10.56
CA TYR A 111 1.39 7.73 -10.20
C TYR A 111 1.40 6.68 -9.07
N ILE A 112 0.59 6.90 -8.04
CA ILE A 112 0.41 5.94 -6.93
C ILE A 112 -0.14 4.60 -7.45
N ALA A 113 -1.18 4.64 -8.29
CA ALA A 113 -1.77 3.43 -8.86
C ALA A 113 -0.77 2.68 -9.75
N GLU A 114 0.07 3.39 -10.52
CA GLU A 114 1.15 2.78 -11.30
C GLU A 114 2.20 2.09 -10.43
N CYS A 115 2.54 2.67 -9.26
CA CYS A 115 3.44 2.03 -8.31
C CYS A 115 2.85 0.73 -7.77
N PHE A 116 1.57 0.74 -7.39
CA PHE A 116 0.89 -0.48 -6.93
C PHE A 116 0.76 -1.55 -8.00
N VAL A 117 0.42 -1.18 -9.24
CA VAL A 117 0.32 -2.14 -10.35
C VAL A 117 1.68 -2.78 -10.63
N ARG A 118 2.75 -1.98 -10.72
CA ARG A 118 4.11 -2.50 -10.94
C ARG A 118 4.57 -3.41 -9.79
N GLY A 119 4.33 -2.99 -8.55
CA GLY A 119 4.62 -3.79 -7.36
C GLY A 119 3.86 -5.12 -7.35
N HIS A 120 2.55 -5.07 -7.56
CA HIS A 120 1.70 -6.27 -7.63
C HIS A 120 2.18 -7.26 -8.70
N GLU A 121 2.50 -6.78 -9.89
CA GLU A 121 2.99 -7.63 -10.98
C GLU A 121 4.35 -8.26 -10.65
N ALA A 122 5.30 -7.47 -10.13
CA ALA A 122 6.62 -7.98 -9.74
C ALA A 122 6.52 -9.02 -8.61
N LEU A 123 5.68 -8.79 -7.61
CA LEU A 123 5.45 -9.73 -6.49
C LEU A 123 4.77 -11.02 -6.96
N THR A 124 3.81 -10.92 -7.89
CA THR A 124 3.14 -12.10 -8.49
C THR A 124 4.14 -12.96 -9.27
N ARG A 125 5.10 -12.35 -9.96
CA ARG A 125 6.19 -13.08 -10.65
C ARG A 125 7.15 -13.74 -9.66
N LEU A 126 7.49 -13.06 -8.57
CA LEU A 126 8.39 -13.57 -7.53
C LEU A 126 7.80 -14.77 -6.79
N ALA A 127 6.51 -14.69 -6.43
CA ALA A 127 5.83 -15.65 -5.59
C ALA A 127 4.47 -16.04 -6.23
N PRO A 128 4.46 -16.85 -7.30
CA PRO A 128 3.24 -17.16 -8.08
C PRO A 128 2.18 -17.92 -7.28
N ASP A 129 2.59 -18.63 -6.22
CA ASP A 129 1.68 -19.38 -5.33
C ASP A 129 1.12 -18.52 -4.18
N SER A 130 1.56 -17.25 -4.08
CA SER A 130 1.12 -16.29 -3.08
C SER A 130 0.31 -15.18 -3.73
N THR A 131 -0.74 -14.71 -3.04
CA THR A 131 -1.51 -13.54 -3.48
C THR A 131 -0.97 -12.27 -2.80
N PRO A 132 -0.45 -11.29 -3.54
CA PRO A 132 -0.08 -10.00 -2.97
C PRO A 132 -1.26 -9.30 -2.30
N VAL A 133 -1.02 -8.74 -1.12
CA VAL A 133 -2.02 -8.04 -0.30
C VAL A 133 -1.60 -6.59 -0.16
N LEU A 134 -2.55 -5.67 -0.30
CA LEU A 134 -2.36 -4.30 0.17
C LEU A 134 -2.72 -4.26 1.66
N TRP A 135 -1.75 -3.94 2.49
CA TRP A 135 -1.94 -3.80 3.93
C TRP A 135 -2.30 -2.35 4.26
N PRO A 136 -3.51 -2.09 4.80
CA PRO A 136 -3.97 -0.73 5.02
C PRO A 136 -3.20 -0.01 6.13
N GLU A 137 -2.63 -0.73 7.10
CA GLU A 137 -1.86 -0.16 8.22
C GLU A 137 -0.52 0.47 7.81
N HIS A 138 0.08 -0.05 6.73
CA HIS A 138 1.35 0.44 6.17
C HIS A 138 1.16 1.09 4.79
N PHE A 139 -0.03 0.93 4.21
CA PHE A 139 -0.38 1.34 2.86
C PHE A 139 0.62 0.88 1.80
N ASP A 140 1.04 -0.38 1.93
CA ASP A 140 1.98 -1.05 1.05
C ASP A 140 1.40 -2.34 0.47
N VAL A 141 1.81 -2.70 -0.74
CA VAL A 141 1.48 -4.00 -1.33
C VAL A 141 2.64 -4.95 -1.08
N GLY A 142 2.35 -6.14 -0.55
CA GLY A 142 3.40 -7.09 -0.19
C GLY A 142 3.00 -8.57 -0.20
N VAL A 143 4.04 -9.41 -0.17
CA VAL A 143 3.98 -10.86 0.08
C VAL A 143 5.07 -11.25 1.07
N THR A 144 4.83 -12.34 1.80
CA THR A 144 5.87 -12.99 2.61
C THR A 144 6.24 -14.31 1.94
N LEU A 145 7.54 -14.54 1.75
CA LEU A 145 8.09 -15.79 1.23
C LEU A 145 9.36 -16.12 2.02
N ASP A 146 9.44 -17.36 2.52
CA ASP A 146 10.61 -17.87 3.27
C ASP A 146 11.12 -16.92 4.37
N GLU A 147 10.20 -16.43 5.22
CA GLU A 147 10.49 -15.48 6.30
C GLU A 147 11.09 -14.13 5.83
N VAL A 148 10.79 -13.74 4.59
CA VAL A 148 11.15 -12.43 4.05
C VAL A 148 9.89 -11.73 3.53
N ASN A 149 9.67 -10.50 3.99
CA ASN A 149 8.60 -9.64 3.48
C ASN A 149 9.11 -8.87 2.27
N TYR A 150 8.41 -8.94 1.14
CA TYR A 150 8.71 -8.18 -0.07
C TYR A 150 7.53 -7.28 -0.37
N GLY A 151 7.80 -6.03 -0.74
CA GLY A 151 6.70 -5.12 -1.05
C GLY A 151 7.10 -3.82 -1.69
N VAL A 152 6.08 -3.03 -2.00
CA VAL A 152 6.20 -1.65 -2.44
C VAL A 152 5.40 -0.78 -1.49
N SER A 153 6.10 0.10 -0.78
CA SER A 153 5.52 1.17 0.03
C SER A 153 5.39 2.43 -0.83
N LEU A 154 4.33 3.20 -0.62
CA LEU A 154 4.17 4.52 -1.24
C LEU A 154 4.95 5.63 -0.52
N GLY A 155 5.76 5.23 0.46
CA GLY A 155 6.55 6.09 1.32
C GLY A 155 5.98 6.09 2.73
N ASP A 156 6.83 6.41 3.70
CA ASP A 156 6.55 6.52 5.13
C ASP A 156 7.61 7.43 5.82
N ASP A 157 7.81 7.28 7.12
CA ASP A 157 8.83 8.03 7.88
C ASP A 157 10.28 7.62 7.55
N TYR A 158 10.49 6.46 6.92
CA TYR A 158 11.81 6.00 6.51
C TYR A 158 12.21 6.59 5.15
N LEU A 159 11.32 6.50 4.17
CA LEU A 159 11.49 7.15 2.86
C LEU A 159 10.18 7.81 2.45
N ASP A 160 10.21 9.10 2.15
CA ASP A 160 9.00 9.88 1.85
C ASP A 160 8.52 9.76 0.39
N GLU A 161 9.22 8.97 -0.43
CA GLU A 161 8.87 8.64 -1.80
C GLU A 161 8.55 7.14 -1.94
N PRO A 162 7.80 6.70 -2.97
CA PRO A 162 7.56 5.28 -3.18
C PRO A 162 8.85 4.46 -3.34
N TYR A 163 8.94 3.32 -2.64
CA TYR A 163 10.10 2.44 -2.67
C TYR A 163 9.70 0.97 -2.59
N ALA A 164 10.49 0.11 -3.24
CA ALA A 164 10.45 -1.32 -3.06
C ALA A 164 11.30 -1.72 -1.84
N TYR A 165 10.87 -2.73 -1.08
CA TYR A 165 11.60 -3.24 0.06
C TYR A 165 11.68 -4.77 0.08
N ALA A 166 12.70 -5.26 0.77
CA ALA A 166 12.79 -6.64 1.23
C ALA A 166 13.26 -6.66 2.69
N GLY A 167 12.43 -7.21 3.57
CA GLY A 167 12.66 -7.26 5.01
C GLY A 167 12.66 -8.70 5.53
N PRO A 168 13.83 -9.35 5.63
CA PRO A 168 13.95 -10.63 6.32
C PRO A 168 13.58 -10.50 7.79
N TRP A 169 12.87 -11.49 8.35
CA TRP A 169 12.51 -11.51 9.78
C TRP A 169 13.74 -11.45 10.69
N ASN A 170 14.84 -12.06 10.23
CA ASN A 170 16.17 -11.88 10.79
C ASN A 170 17.00 -11.01 9.85
N THR A 171 17.19 -9.74 10.22
CA THR A 171 17.94 -8.79 9.40
C THR A 171 19.33 -9.34 9.04
N ARG A 172 19.86 -8.96 7.87
CA ARG A 172 21.11 -9.50 7.32
C ARG A 172 22.21 -8.45 7.26
N GLN A 173 23.45 -8.91 7.15
CA GLN A 173 24.63 -8.04 7.02
C GLN A 173 25.06 -7.88 5.55
N GLY A 174 25.67 -6.74 5.22
CA GLY A 174 26.20 -6.46 3.87
C GLY A 174 25.64 -5.18 3.27
N SER A 175 26.30 -4.68 2.23
CA SER A 175 25.98 -3.39 1.59
C SER A 175 24.61 -3.35 0.90
N PHE A 176 24.04 -4.52 0.59
CA PHE A 176 22.69 -4.63 0.03
C PHE A 176 21.61 -4.28 1.06
N TRP A 177 21.82 -4.64 2.34
CA TRP A 177 20.87 -4.44 3.44
C TRP A 177 21.02 -3.03 4.03
N ASN A 178 20.61 -2.04 3.24
CA ASN A 178 20.79 -0.61 3.46
C ASN A 178 19.74 0.05 4.39
N ALA A 179 18.79 -0.71 4.91
CA ALA A 179 17.72 -0.24 5.78
C ALA A 179 17.77 -0.96 7.15
N PRO A 180 17.25 -0.34 8.23
CA PRO A 180 17.19 -1.00 9.54
C PRO A 180 16.38 -2.31 9.50
N PHE A 181 15.34 -2.36 8.66
CA PHE A 181 14.49 -3.52 8.46
C PHE A 181 14.97 -4.49 7.35
N GLY A 182 16.00 -4.14 6.57
CA GLY A 182 16.43 -4.96 5.43
C GLY A 182 17.02 -4.14 4.30
N ALA A 183 16.43 -4.25 3.10
CA ALA A 183 16.83 -3.52 1.92
C ALA A 183 15.66 -2.66 1.40
N ALA A 184 15.97 -1.46 0.92
CA ALA A 184 15.03 -0.55 0.31
C ALA A 184 15.62 0.09 -0.94
N ARG A 185 14.76 0.34 -1.93
CA ARG A 185 15.14 0.94 -3.22
C ARG A 185 14.02 1.86 -3.71
N PRO A 186 14.28 3.16 -3.94
CA PRO A 186 13.29 4.06 -4.53
C PRO A 186 12.76 3.54 -5.86
N MET A 187 11.46 3.67 -6.09
CA MET A 187 10.80 3.24 -7.34
C MET A 187 11.36 3.96 -8.56
N GLN A 188 11.92 5.18 -8.39
CA GLN A 188 12.59 5.90 -9.47
C GLN A 188 13.85 5.20 -9.99
N GLN A 189 14.50 4.36 -9.16
CA GLN A 189 15.65 3.54 -9.55
C GLN A 189 15.24 2.19 -10.15
N LEU A 190 13.93 1.88 -10.14
CA LEU A 190 13.34 0.63 -10.63
C LEU A 190 12.21 0.99 -11.60
N PRO A 191 12.52 1.52 -12.81
CA PRO A 191 11.51 2.10 -13.69
C PRO A 191 10.48 1.06 -14.16
N ASP A 192 10.91 -0.18 -14.41
CA ASP A 192 10.06 -1.21 -14.99
C ASP A 192 9.82 -2.39 -14.03
N VAL A 193 8.77 -3.18 -14.32
CA VAL A 193 8.43 -4.38 -13.53
C VAL A 193 9.59 -5.39 -13.46
N ALA A 194 10.41 -5.46 -14.52
CA ALA A 194 11.59 -6.31 -14.54
C ALA A 194 12.63 -5.89 -13.49
N ASP A 195 12.90 -4.59 -13.35
CA ASP A 195 13.85 -4.08 -12.36
C ASP A 195 13.37 -4.35 -10.93
N LEU A 196 12.06 -4.14 -10.66
CA LEU A 196 11.46 -4.47 -9.37
C LEU A 196 11.60 -5.96 -9.05
N HIS A 197 11.27 -6.81 -10.02
CA HIS A 197 11.37 -8.25 -9.88
C HIS A 197 12.83 -8.68 -9.63
N ASP A 198 13.79 -8.13 -10.37
CA ASP A 198 15.21 -8.44 -10.21
C ASP A 198 15.75 -7.99 -8.84
N PHE A 199 15.27 -6.85 -8.33
CA PHE A 199 15.56 -6.42 -6.95
C PHE A 199 15.03 -7.45 -5.93
N PHE A 200 13.80 -7.93 -6.08
CA PHE A 200 13.24 -8.92 -5.16
C PHE A 200 13.93 -10.28 -5.26
N VAL A 201 14.28 -10.75 -6.46
CA VAL A 201 15.06 -11.97 -6.66
C VAL A 201 16.44 -11.85 -6.00
N GLN A 202 17.13 -10.73 -6.22
CA GLN A 202 18.40 -10.47 -5.56
C GLN A 202 18.26 -10.47 -4.04
N ALA A 203 17.21 -9.86 -3.50
CA ALA A 203 16.95 -9.86 -2.07
C ALA A 203 16.72 -11.27 -1.52
N ARG A 204 15.93 -12.10 -2.22
CA ARG A 204 15.68 -13.49 -1.85
C ARG A 204 16.97 -14.29 -1.80
N ASP A 205 17.76 -14.23 -2.86
CA ASP A 205 18.99 -15.00 -2.99
C ASP A 205 20.02 -14.58 -1.93
N ARG A 206 20.10 -13.27 -1.64
CA ARG A 206 20.93 -12.74 -0.56
C ARG A 206 20.41 -13.10 0.82
N ALA A 207 19.09 -13.11 1.04
CA ALA A 207 18.52 -13.46 2.34
C ALA A 207 18.84 -14.90 2.75
N ALA A 208 19.04 -15.78 1.76
CA ALA A 208 19.46 -17.17 1.94
C ALA A 208 20.98 -17.35 2.14
N ALA A 209 21.80 -16.42 1.63
CA ALA A 209 23.25 -16.55 1.62
C ALA A 209 23.98 -15.67 2.65
N ASP A 210 23.47 -14.47 2.93
CA ASP A 210 24.12 -13.50 3.79
C ASP A 210 23.84 -13.81 5.27
N ASP A 211 24.83 -13.55 6.12
CA ASP A 211 24.75 -13.84 7.55
C ASP A 211 23.68 -12.98 8.25
N PRO A 212 22.95 -13.53 9.24
CA PRO A 212 22.12 -12.73 10.13
C PRO A 212 22.96 -11.63 10.82
N ARG A 213 22.34 -10.47 11.00
CA ARG A 213 22.84 -9.41 11.86
C ARG A 213 22.58 -9.85 13.30
N HIS A 214 23.65 -10.15 14.02
CA HIS A 214 23.56 -10.38 15.46
C HIS A 214 23.33 -9.05 16.19
N PRO A 215 22.58 -9.05 17.30
CA PRO A 215 22.33 -7.86 18.12
C PRO A 215 23.61 -7.26 18.72
#